data_AF-A0A521WSQ5-F1
#
_entry.id   AF-A0A521WSQ5-F1
#
_cell.length_a   1.000
_cell.length_b   1.000
_cell.length_c   1.000
_cell.angle_alpha   90.00
_cell.angle_beta   90.00
_cell.angle_gamma   90.00
#
_symmetry.space_group_name_H-M   'P 1'
#
loop_
_entity.id
_entity.type
_entity.pdbx_description
1 polymer ?
#
loop_
_entity_poly.entity_id
_entity_poly.type
_entity_poly.pdbx_seq_one_letter_code
_entity_poly.pdbx_strand_id
1 'polypeptide(L)'
;MRENLKAINGKRVRVKAVFKKYGTKRGWNGRVLRTLLFVDIRDMSGAEVCDHIWFSDGAMFNALHLAPGDVVCFDARVKPYTKGYKGQSEWYNDAAAVETDYKLSHPSNFNLQRANGAEAQESLF
;
A
#
# COMPACT_ATOMS: atom_id res chain seq x y z
N MET A 1 -3.72 -2.22 15.44
CA MET A 1 -3.70 -3.34 14.47
C MET A 1 -4.74 -3.06 13.39
N ARG A 2 -4.51 -3.47 12.13
CA ARG A 2 -5.49 -3.30 11.04
C ARG A 2 -6.52 -4.43 11.05
N GLU A 3 -7.66 -4.22 11.71
CA GLU A 3 -8.70 -5.26 11.90
C GLU A 3 -9.33 -5.74 10.59
N ASN A 4 -9.56 -4.84 9.62
CA ASN A 4 -10.17 -5.22 8.34
C ASN A 4 -9.27 -6.19 7.55
N LEU A 5 -7.96 -5.94 7.54
CA LEU A 5 -7.00 -6.85 6.92
C LEU A 5 -6.89 -8.19 7.66
N LYS A 6 -6.99 -8.18 9.00
CA LYS A 6 -6.99 -9.41 9.81
C LYS A 6 -8.12 -10.36 9.40
N ALA A 7 -9.32 -9.82 9.15
CA ALA A 7 -10.49 -10.61 8.75
C ALA A 7 -10.33 -11.32 7.38
N ILE A 8 -9.46 -10.79 6.51
CA ILE A 8 -9.20 -11.35 5.18
C ILE A 8 -7.77 -11.91 5.06
N ASN A 9 -7.14 -12.27 6.17
CA ASN A 9 -5.80 -12.83 6.19
C ASN A 9 -5.66 -14.03 5.23
N GLY A 10 -4.54 -14.08 4.50
CA GLY A 10 -4.22 -15.15 3.57
C GLY A 10 -4.91 -15.05 2.21
N LYS A 11 -5.98 -14.26 2.09
CA LYS A 11 -6.74 -14.05 0.85
C LYS A 11 -5.98 -13.16 -0.12
N ARG A 12 -6.26 -13.36 -1.41
CA ARG A 12 -5.87 -12.45 -2.48
C ARG A 12 -7.06 -11.57 -2.80
N VAL A 13 -6.85 -10.26 -2.75
CA VAL A 13 -7.91 -9.26 -2.92
C VAL A 13 -7.49 -8.25 -3.96
N ARG A 14 -8.47 -7.76 -4.73
CA ARG A 14 -8.30 -6.62 -5.62
C ARG A 14 -8.76 -5.37 -4.89
N VAL A 15 -7.92 -4.34 -4.90
CA VAL A 15 -8.17 -3.08 -4.21
C VAL A 15 -8.03 -1.90 -5.15
N LYS A 16 -8.74 -0.82 -4.82
CA LYS A 16 -8.54 0.52 -5.36
C LYS A 16 -7.82 1.35 -4.30
N ALA A 17 -6.80 2.08 -4.69
CA ALA A 17 -6.00 2.88 -3.77
C ALA A 17 -5.61 4.21 -4.40
N VAL A 18 -5.70 5.30 -3.65
CA VAL A 18 -5.34 6.64 -4.12
C VAL A 18 -3.87 6.89 -3.83
N PHE A 19 -3.08 7.19 -4.85
CA PHE A 19 -1.68 7.54 -4.68
C PHE A 19 -1.57 8.94 -4.05
N LYS A 20 -0.90 9.04 -2.90
CA LYS A 20 -0.72 10.31 -2.18
C LYS A 20 0.58 10.99 -2.52
N LYS A 21 1.70 10.28 -2.39
CA LYS A 21 3.04 10.82 -2.63
C LYS A 21 4.11 9.74 -2.67
N TYR A 22 5.26 10.11 -3.21
CA TYR A 22 6.52 9.40 -2.99
C TYR A 22 7.11 9.76 -1.63
N GLY A 23 7.87 8.83 -1.06
CA GLY A 23 8.71 9.02 0.10
C GLY A 23 10.03 8.27 -0.07
N THR A 24 10.85 8.28 0.97
CA THR A 24 12.12 7.55 1.00
C THR A 24 12.32 6.87 2.34
N LYS A 25 13.06 5.76 2.32
CA LYS A 25 13.55 5.09 3.53
C LYS A 25 14.99 4.64 3.34
N ARG A 26 15.72 4.47 4.44
CA ARG A 26 17.04 3.84 4.42
C ARG A 26 16.87 2.31 4.35
N GLY A 27 17.47 1.69 3.34
CA GLY A 27 17.58 0.25 3.22
C GLY A 27 18.62 -0.33 4.18
N TRP A 28 18.57 -1.64 4.38
CA TRP A 28 19.50 -2.34 5.28
C TRP A 28 20.98 -2.18 4.87
N ASN A 29 21.25 -2.03 3.57
CA ASN A 29 22.57 -1.79 3.00
C ASN A 29 22.94 -0.30 2.93
N GLY A 30 22.22 0.57 3.65
CA GLY A 30 22.46 2.01 3.67
C GLY A 30 21.94 2.78 2.45
N ARG A 31 21.48 2.09 1.39
CA ARG A 31 20.93 2.74 0.18
C ARG A 31 19.60 3.42 0.48
N VAL A 32 19.36 4.57 -0.13
CA VAL A 32 18.05 5.23 -0.07
C VAL A 32 17.11 4.51 -1.03
N LEU A 33 16.00 3.98 -0.50
CA LEU A 33 14.95 3.32 -1.25
C LEU A 33 13.74 4.24 -1.34
N ARG A 34 13.20 4.42 -2.55
CA ARG A 34 11.95 5.16 -2.75
C ARG A 34 10.77 4.32 -2.25
N THR A 35 9.75 4.98 -1.72
CA THR A 35 8.52 4.38 -1.26
C THR A 35 7.31 5.13 -1.84
N LEU A 36 6.17 4.46 -1.91
CA LEU A 36 4.91 5.03 -2.35
C LEU A 36 3.92 4.98 -1.20
N LEU A 37 3.27 6.10 -0.90
CA LEU A 37 2.16 6.16 0.03
C LEU A 37 0.85 6.12 -0.75
N PHE A 38 0.05 5.10 -0.48
CA PHE A 38 -1.34 5.05 -0.89
C PHE A 38 -2.25 5.32 0.31
N VAL A 39 -3.39 5.94 0.04
CA VAL A 39 -4.46 6.24 0.99
C VAL A 39 -5.82 5.81 0.44
N ASP A 40 -6.83 5.75 1.31
CA ASP A 40 -8.21 5.38 0.96
C ASP A 40 -8.25 4.04 0.20
N ILE A 41 -7.70 2.99 0.81
CA ILE A 41 -7.62 1.67 0.18
C ILE A 41 -8.91 0.93 0.42
N ARG A 42 -9.64 0.65 -0.67
CA ARG A 42 -10.95 -0.02 -0.66
C ARG A 42 -10.94 -1.27 -1.51
N ASP A 43 -11.78 -2.23 -1.18
CA ASP A 43 -12.03 -3.38 -2.05
C ASP A 43 -12.96 -3.01 -3.21
N MET A 44 -13.25 -3.98 -4.08
CA MET A 44 -14.12 -3.76 -5.24
C MET A 44 -15.60 -3.54 -4.89
N SER A 45 -16.02 -3.88 -3.66
CA SER A 45 -17.37 -3.56 -3.14
C SER A 45 -17.46 -2.14 -2.56
N GLY A 46 -16.31 -1.46 -2.41
CA GLY A 46 -16.21 -0.13 -1.81
C GLY A 46 -15.94 -0.15 -0.30
N ALA A 47 -15.83 -1.33 0.31
CA ALA A 47 -15.51 -1.48 1.72
C ALA A 47 -14.05 -1.10 1.99
N GLU A 48 -13.82 -0.41 3.09
CA GLU A 48 -12.48 0.03 3.47
C GLU A 48 -11.61 -1.16 3.90
N VAL A 49 -10.45 -1.30 3.24
CA VAL A 49 -9.46 -2.32 3.56
C VAL A 49 -8.42 -1.78 4.55
N CYS A 50 -7.93 -0.55 4.31
CA CYS A 50 -7.12 0.19 5.27
C CYS A 50 -6.99 1.68 4.88
N ASP A 51 -6.76 2.55 5.87
CA ASP A 51 -6.60 3.99 5.66
C ASP A 51 -5.42 4.34 4.75
N HIS A 52 -4.26 3.73 5.00
CA HIS A 52 -3.02 4.04 4.31
C HIS A 52 -2.04 2.86 4.33
N ILE A 53 -1.25 2.76 3.27
CA ILE A 53 -0.19 1.76 3.16
C ILE A 53 1.02 2.29 2.39
N TRP A 54 2.20 1.93 2.91
CA TRP A 54 3.47 2.21 2.25
C TRP A 54 3.94 0.98 1.46
N PHE A 55 4.23 1.17 0.18
CA PHE A 55 4.96 0.20 -0.63
C PHE A 55 6.41 0.65 -0.84
N SER A 56 7.32 -0.33 -0.92
CA SER A 56 8.65 -0.04 -1.46
C SER A 56 8.53 0.04 -2.97
N ASP A 57 9.19 1.03 -3.55
CA ASP A 57 9.13 1.28 -4.99
C ASP A 57 9.91 0.21 -5.75
N GLY A 58 9.17 -0.78 -6.24
CA GLY A 58 9.69 -1.83 -7.12
C GLY A 58 9.56 -1.45 -8.59
N ALA A 59 10.19 -2.22 -9.48
CA ALA A 59 10.19 -1.97 -10.92
C ALA A 59 8.79 -1.73 -11.53
N MET A 60 7.75 -2.37 -10.98
CA MET A 60 6.37 -2.20 -11.44
C MET A 60 5.77 -0.82 -11.15
N PHE A 61 6.10 -0.21 -10.00
CA PHE A 61 5.60 1.12 -9.65
C PHE A 61 6.36 2.24 -10.38
N ASN A 62 7.65 2.02 -10.66
CA ASN A 62 8.46 2.92 -11.49
C ASN A 62 7.83 3.16 -12.88
N ALA A 63 7.25 2.13 -13.48
CA ALA A 63 6.66 2.21 -14.82
C ALA A 63 5.36 3.03 -14.86
N LEU A 64 4.69 3.24 -13.73
CA LEU A 64 3.38 3.90 -13.69
C LEU A 64 3.46 5.43 -13.66
N HIS A 65 4.61 6.02 -13.30
CA HIS A 65 4.82 7.48 -13.21
C HIS A 65 3.66 8.21 -12.51
N LEU A 66 3.33 7.80 -11.28
CA LEU A 66 2.13 8.24 -10.57
C LEU A 66 2.20 9.71 -10.16
N ALA A 67 1.09 10.41 -10.34
CA ALA A 67 0.85 11.75 -9.81
C ALA A 67 -0.09 11.69 -8.59
N PRO A 68 0.11 12.52 -7.56
CA PRO A 68 -0.82 12.59 -6.42
C PRO A 68 -2.29 12.73 -6.88
N GLY A 69 -3.15 11.86 -6.36
CA GLY A 69 -4.56 11.77 -6.76
C GLY A 69 -4.87 10.64 -7.74
N ASP A 70 -3.87 10.05 -8.39
CA ASP A 70 -4.06 8.89 -9.26
C ASP A 70 -4.68 7.71 -8.49
N VAL A 71 -5.67 7.06 -9.09
CA VAL A 71 -6.27 5.86 -8.53
C VAL A 71 -5.63 4.64 -9.17
N VAL A 72 -5.03 3.78 -8.36
CA VAL A 72 -4.39 2.56 -8.81
C VAL A 72 -5.19 1.36 -8.31
N CYS A 73 -5.63 0.52 -9.22
CA CYS A 73 -6.23 -0.77 -8.92
C CYS A 73 -5.18 -1.87 -9.02
N PHE A 74 -5.09 -2.76 -8.04
CA PHE A 74 -4.16 -3.89 -8.09
C PHE A 74 -4.62 -5.07 -7.23
N ASP A 75 -4.11 -6.25 -7.54
CA ASP A 75 -4.32 -7.46 -6.75
C ASP A 75 -3.19 -7.62 -5.74
N ALA A 76 -3.48 -7.87 -4.47
CA ALA A 76 -2.49 -8.12 -3.43
C ALA A 76 -2.92 -9.23 -2.47
N ARG A 77 -1.95 -9.88 -1.83
CA ARG A 77 -2.19 -10.90 -0.81
C ARG A 77 -2.04 -10.31 0.59
N VAL A 78 -3.04 -10.52 1.42
CA VAL A 78 -3.00 -10.10 2.82
C VAL A 78 -2.14 -11.09 3.61
N LYS A 79 -1.12 -10.58 4.31
CA LYS A 79 -0.23 -11.38 5.14
C LYS A 79 0.01 -10.70 6.49
N PRO A 80 0.22 -11.46 7.57
CA PRO A 80 0.71 -10.89 8.81
C PRO A 80 2.15 -10.36 8.61
N TYR A 81 2.50 -9.33 9.36
CA TYR A 81 3.86 -8.88 9.54
C TYR A 81 4.08 -8.53 11.01
N THR A 82 5.31 -8.78 11.45
CA THR A 82 5.74 -8.45 12.80
C THR A 82 6.05 -6.96 12.88
N LYS A 83 5.28 -6.23 13.67
CA LYS A 83 5.46 -4.80 13.96
C LYS A 83 6.24 -4.67 15.28
N GLY A 84 7.27 -3.85 15.27
CA GLY A 84 8.17 -3.65 16.41
C GLY A 84 9.62 -3.84 16.03
N TYR A 85 10.53 -3.27 16.84
CA TYR A 85 11.97 -3.40 16.65
C TYR A 85 12.48 -4.54 17.52
N LYS A 86 13.04 -5.58 16.90
CA LYS A 86 13.87 -6.57 17.61
C LYS A 86 15.32 -6.08 17.53
N GLY A 87 15.87 -5.66 18.66
CA GLY A 87 17.31 -5.36 18.76
C GLY A 87 18.14 -6.65 18.62
N GLN A 88 19.46 -6.50 18.47
CA GLN A 88 20.39 -7.65 18.47
C GLN A 88 20.65 -8.23 19.87
N SER A 89 20.17 -7.58 20.92
CA SER A 89 20.52 -7.89 22.30
C SER A 89 19.28 -8.34 23.07
N GLU A 90 19.39 -9.42 23.83
CA GLU A 90 18.30 -10.00 24.62
C GLU A 90 17.66 -8.98 25.57
N TRP A 91 18.44 -8.02 26.09
CA TRP A 91 17.94 -6.95 26.98
C TRP A 91 16.95 -5.98 26.32
N TYR A 92 17.02 -5.78 25.00
CA TYR A 92 16.15 -4.84 24.28
C TYR A 92 14.79 -5.47 23.92
N ASN A 93 14.71 -6.81 23.94
CA ASN A 93 13.54 -7.55 23.48
C ASN A 93 12.38 -7.54 24.48
N ASP A 94 12.63 -7.28 25.78
CA ASP A 94 11.58 -7.17 26.80
C ASP A 94 10.85 -5.81 26.79
N ALA A 95 11.45 -4.77 26.20
CA ALA A 95 10.90 -3.41 26.22
C ALA A 95 10.02 -3.07 25.00
N ALA A 96 10.18 -3.78 23.88
CA ALA A 96 9.42 -3.52 22.66
C ALA A 96 8.35 -4.60 22.45
N ALA A 97 7.09 -4.27 22.74
CA ALA A 97 5.95 -5.14 22.44
C ALA A 97 5.92 -5.47 20.94
N VAL A 98 6.34 -6.68 20.60
CA VAL A 98 6.26 -7.19 19.24
C VAL A 98 4.81 -7.53 18.96
N GLU A 99 4.16 -6.74 18.11
CA GLU A 99 2.77 -6.94 17.73
C GLU A 99 2.65 -7.60 16.35
N THR A 100 1.62 -8.41 16.16
CA THR A 100 1.24 -8.83 14.81
C THR A 100 0.35 -7.75 14.20
N ASP A 101 0.68 -7.29 13.01
CA ASP A 101 -0.19 -6.43 12.19
C ASP A 101 -0.29 -7.04 10.77
N TYR A 102 -1.11 -6.48 9.89
CA TYR A 102 -1.35 -7.03 8.56
C TYR A 102 -0.94 -6.07 7.46
N LYS A 103 -0.44 -6.61 6.35
CA LYS A 103 0.00 -5.87 5.17
C LYS A 103 -0.55 -6.45 3.88
N LEU A 104 -0.65 -5.60 2.86
CA LEU A 104 -0.78 -6.02 1.47
C LEU A 104 0.61 -6.38 0.93
N SER A 105 0.73 -7.57 0.34
CA SER A 105 1.99 -8.09 -0.18
C SER A 105 1.82 -8.61 -1.60
N HIS A 106 2.90 -8.64 -2.37
CA HIS A 106 2.92 -9.16 -3.75
C HIS A 106 1.86 -8.49 -4.65
N PRO A 107 1.89 -7.14 -4.77
CA PRO A 107 0.97 -6.44 -5.64
C PRO A 107 1.23 -6.80 -7.11
N SER A 108 0.17 -7.05 -7.89
CA SER A 108 0.24 -7.35 -9.33
C SER A 108 -1.03 -6.87 -10.05
N ASN A 109 -1.07 -7.05 -11.38
CA ASN A 109 -2.26 -6.74 -12.20
C ASN A 109 -2.73 -5.29 -12.05
N PHE A 110 -1.78 -4.36 -12.15
CA PHE A 110 -2.02 -2.94 -11.98
C PHE A 110 -2.88 -2.37 -13.11
N ASN A 111 -3.81 -1.50 -12.75
CA ASN A 111 -4.55 -0.64 -13.66
C ASN A 111 -4.55 0.77 -13.07
N LEU A 112 -4.11 1.75 -13.87
CA LEU A 112 -4.06 3.15 -13.48
C LEU A 112 -5.28 3.87 -14.05
N GLN A 113 -6.04 4.51 -13.17
CA GLN A 113 -7.07 5.47 -13.52
C GLN A 113 -6.57 6.85 -13.10
N ARG A 114 -6.23 7.66 -14.10
CA ARG A 114 -5.88 9.07 -13.88
C ARG A 114 -7.16 9.86 -13.67
N ALA A 115 -7.10 10.86 -12.80
CA ALA A 115 -8.14 11.88 -12.78
C ALA A 115 -8.09 12.60 -14.13
N ASN A 116 -9.00 12.29 -15.04
CA ASN A 116 -9.13 13.02 -16.29
C ASN A 116 -9.47 14.47 -15.94
N GLY A 117 -8.56 15.41 -16.21
CA GLY A 117 -8.97 16.77 -16.50
C GLY A 117 -9.65 16.79 -17.87
N ALA A 118 -10.95 16.46 -17.90
CA ALA A 118 -11.91 16.79 -18.96
C ALA A 118 -13.23 16.04 -18.70
N GLU A 119 -14.16 16.72 -18.02
CA GLU A 119 -15.55 16.63 -18.47
C GLU A 119 -15.60 17.27 -19.87
N ALA A 120 -15.59 16.45 -20.91
CA ALA A 120 -16.21 16.82 -22.17
C ALA A 120 -17.55 16.08 -22.20
N GLN A 121 -18.53 16.63 -21.49
CA GLN A 121 -19.92 16.44 -21.86
C GLN A 121 -20.14 17.22 -23.16
N GLU A 122 -19.84 16.61 -24.30
CA GLU A 122 -20.51 16.94 -25.55
C GLU A 122 -21.36 15.73 -25.95
N SER A 123 -22.46 15.59 -25.23
CA SER A 123 -23.68 15.01 -25.75
C SER A 123 -24.78 16.02 -25.47
N LEU A 124 -25.24 16.72 -26.50
CA LEU A 124 -26.60 17.23 -26.68
C LEU A 124 -26.64 17.92 -28.06
N PHE A 125 -27.24 17.19 -29.01
CA PHE A 125 -27.89 17.61 -30.27
C PHE A 125 -27.20 18.61 -31.19
#